data_AF-A0A7J6NGE7-F1
#
_entry.id   AF-A0A7J6NGE7-F1
#
_cell.length_a   1.000
_cell.length_b   1.000
_cell.length_c   1.000
_cell.angle_alpha   90.00
_cell.angle_beta   90.00
_cell.angle_gamma   90.00
#
_symmetry.space_group_name_H-M   'P 1'
#
loop_
_entity.id
_entity.type
_entity.pdbx_description
1 polymer ?
#
loop_
_entity_poly.entity_id
_entity_poly.type
_entity_poly.pdbx_seq_one_letter_code
_entity_poly.pdbx_strand_id
1 'polypeptide(L)'
;MEWTALVLIHCILGSTALVVDPAKSSLEGSSRANFSYPPGCTGSKKPDEKPFCFVGSMNFSEVDKISTTVYIFDAADSTKSTHLRFDMALMKDSTPIGMNVTGGGCANVVDKRELGGLVEGAVVLCTETIDEGVGVYNMQTKHAEVDFLLKADAAARVLG
;
A
#
# COMPACT_ATOMS: atom_id res chain seq x y z
N MET A 1 -14.70 5.15 -15.80
CA MET A 1 -13.42 5.60 -15.22
C MET A 1 -13.45 5.68 -13.68
N GLU A 2 -14.50 5.22 -12.99
CA GLU A 2 -14.61 5.37 -11.52
C GLU A 2 -14.02 4.21 -10.69
N TRP A 3 -13.69 3.07 -11.30
CA TRP A 3 -13.33 1.84 -10.58
C TRP A 3 -11.90 1.86 -10.01
N THR A 4 -10.95 2.53 -10.66
CA THR A 4 -9.53 2.55 -10.25
C THR A 4 -9.27 3.42 -9.02
N ALA A 5 -9.92 4.59 -8.95
CA ALA A 5 -9.90 5.42 -7.75
C ALA A 5 -10.57 4.72 -6.57
N LEU A 6 -11.67 3.99 -6.81
CA LEU A 6 -12.39 3.27 -5.76
C LEU A 6 -11.58 2.13 -5.15
N VAL A 7 -10.81 1.39 -5.95
CA VAL A 7 -9.93 0.30 -5.47
C VAL A 7 -8.76 0.85 -4.68
N LEU A 8 -8.13 1.94 -5.13
CA LEU A 8 -7.00 2.54 -4.41
C LEU A 8 -7.44 3.20 -3.10
N ILE A 9 -8.58 3.89 -3.11
CA ILE A 9 -9.20 4.47 -1.90
C ILE A 9 -9.68 3.34 -0.97
N HIS A 10 -10.24 2.23 -1.47
CA HIS A 10 -10.52 1.06 -0.63
C HIS A 10 -9.25 0.36 -0.13
N CYS A 11 -8.15 0.41 -0.86
CA CYS A 11 -6.87 -0.12 -0.41
C CYS A 11 -6.25 0.74 0.70
N ILE A 12 -6.33 2.08 0.57
CA ILE A 12 -5.78 3.05 1.54
C ILE A 12 -6.70 3.20 2.76
N LEU A 13 -8.02 3.24 2.59
CA LEU A 13 -9.01 3.26 3.67
C LEU A 13 -9.28 1.86 4.25
N GLY A 14 -9.09 0.79 3.49
CA GLY A 14 -9.18 -0.58 4.00
C GLY A 14 -8.09 -0.90 5.02
N SER A 15 -6.93 -0.23 4.94
CA SER A 15 -5.89 -0.28 5.98
C SER A 15 -6.31 0.32 7.32
N THR A 16 -7.33 1.19 7.38
CA THR A 16 -7.90 1.64 8.68
C THR A 16 -8.96 0.68 9.21
N ALA A 17 -9.44 -0.26 8.39
CA ALA A 17 -10.39 -1.30 8.74
C ALA A 17 -9.74 -2.69 8.89
N LEU A 18 -8.41 -2.76 9.05
CA LEU A 18 -7.70 -3.98 9.44
C LEU A 18 -8.08 -4.32 10.89
N VAL A 19 -9.26 -4.92 11.04
CA VAL A 19 -9.66 -5.69 12.21
C VAL A 19 -8.69 -6.86 12.24
N VAL A 20 -7.62 -6.71 13.02
CA VAL A 20 -6.81 -7.84 13.47
C VAL A 20 -7.80 -8.81 14.10
N ASP A 21 -8.03 -9.96 13.49
CA ASP A 21 -8.79 -11.04 14.13
C ASP A 21 -7.89 -11.60 15.26
N PRO A 22 -8.14 -11.24 16.52
CA PRO A 22 -7.25 -11.63 17.62
C PRO A 22 -7.23 -13.15 17.82
N ALA A 23 -8.18 -13.87 17.21
CA ALA A 23 -8.29 -15.32 17.30
C ALA A 23 -7.31 -16.08 16.39
N LYS A 24 -6.63 -15.42 15.43
CA LYS A 24 -5.61 -16.05 14.57
C LYS A 24 -4.19 -15.54 14.79
N SER A 25 -4.01 -14.47 15.56
CA SER A 25 -2.69 -14.14 16.11
C SER A 25 -2.42 -15.09 17.27
N SER A 26 -1.49 -16.02 17.08
CA SER A 26 -0.87 -16.75 18.20
C SER A 26 -0.19 -15.72 19.11
N LEU A 27 -0.94 -15.19 20.08
CA LEU A 27 -0.50 -14.24 21.10
C LEU A 27 0.17 -14.96 22.29
N GLU A 28 0.67 -16.18 22.07
CA GLU A 28 1.58 -16.83 22.99
C GLU A 28 3.01 -16.70 22.46
N GLY A 29 3.70 -15.65 22.92
CA GLY A 29 5.16 -15.64 22.99
C GLY A 29 5.96 -14.80 21.98
N SER A 30 5.35 -14.16 20.98
CA SER A 30 6.09 -13.26 20.08
C SER A 30 5.72 -11.80 20.28
N SER A 31 6.69 -10.97 20.69
CA SER A 31 6.61 -9.49 20.69
C SER A 31 6.40 -8.89 19.30
N ARG A 32 6.32 -9.72 18.26
CA ARG A 32 6.12 -9.34 16.87
C ARG A 32 4.95 -10.13 16.29
N ALA A 33 4.03 -9.43 15.64
CA ALA A 33 2.98 -10.00 14.80
C ALA A 33 3.24 -9.62 13.34
N ASN A 34 3.00 -10.54 12.40
CA ASN A 34 3.08 -10.25 10.96
C ASN A 34 1.73 -10.56 10.32
N PHE A 35 1.35 -9.78 9.32
CA PHE A 35 0.12 -9.98 8.56
C PHE A 35 0.37 -9.78 7.07
N SER A 36 -0.44 -10.44 6.25
CA SER A 36 -0.43 -10.26 4.81
C SER A 36 -1.81 -10.51 4.21
N TYR A 37 -2.11 -9.81 3.12
CA TYR A 37 -3.28 -10.06 2.31
C TYR A 37 -2.95 -9.95 0.80
N PRO A 38 -3.17 -11.00 0.00
CA PRO A 38 -3.64 -12.34 0.40
C PRO A 38 -2.73 -13.01 1.44
N PRO A 39 -3.25 -13.95 2.24
CA PRO A 39 -2.44 -14.67 3.22
C PRO A 39 -1.20 -15.30 2.57
N GLY A 40 -0.02 -15.02 3.12
CA GLY A 40 1.25 -15.53 2.62
C GLY A 40 1.90 -14.69 1.52
N CYS A 41 1.29 -13.58 1.09
CA CYS A 41 1.93 -12.67 0.15
C CYS A 41 3.08 -11.91 0.83
N THR A 42 4.17 -11.69 0.10
CA THR A 42 5.42 -11.10 0.62
C THR A 42 5.75 -9.74 -0.01
N GLY A 43 5.01 -9.33 -1.04
CA GLY A 43 5.33 -8.18 -1.88
C GLY A 43 6.38 -8.45 -2.96
N SER A 44 7.08 -9.60 -2.91
CA SER A 44 8.14 -9.90 -3.89
C SER A 44 7.63 -10.43 -5.23
N LYS A 45 6.39 -10.90 -5.28
CA LYS A 45 5.73 -11.41 -6.50
C LYS A 45 4.22 -11.20 -6.42
N LYS A 46 3.60 -10.95 -7.57
CA LYS A 46 2.15 -10.86 -7.73
C LYS A 46 1.46 -12.16 -7.27
N PRO A 47 0.45 -12.09 -6.37
CA PRO A 47 -0.43 -13.21 -6.07
C PRO A 47 -1.26 -13.62 -7.29
N ASP A 48 -1.56 -14.92 -7.44
CA ASP A 48 -2.21 -15.45 -8.65
C ASP A 48 -3.57 -14.79 -8.95
N GLU A 49 -4.39 -14.58 -7.92
CA GLU A 49 -5.76 -14.07 -8.08
C GLU A 49 -5.94 -12.58 -7.74
N LYS A 50 -4.89 -11.90 -7.26
CA LYS A 50 -5.00 -10.50 -6.81
C LYS A 50 -3.89 -9.64 -7.43
N PRO A 51 -4.23 -8.46 -7.98
CA PRO A 51 -3.24 -7.55 -8.55
C PRO A 51 -2.47 -6.76 -7.50
N PHE A 52 -2.67 -7.06 -6.21
CA PHE A 52 -2.06 -6.33 -5.11
C PHE A 52 -1.68 -7.27 -3.95
N CYS A 53 -0.76 -6.81 -3.12
CA CYS A 53 -0.37 -7.46 -1.88
C CYS A 53 -0.21 -6.42 -0.78
N PHE A 54 -0.80 -6.70 0.38
CA PHE A 54 -0.56 -5.98 1.62
C PHE A 54 0.33 -6.84 2.51
N VAL A 55 1.39 -6.26 3.05
CA VAL A 55 2.21 -6.90 4.08
C VAL A 55 2.37 -5.94 5.23
N GLY A 56 2.47 -6.46 6.44
CA GLY A 56 2.82 -5.63 7.56
C GLY A 56 3.29 -6.42 8.76
N SER A 57 3.81 -5.66 9.71
CA SER A 57 4.29 -6.16 10.98
C SER A 57 3.98 -5.17 12.09
N MET A 58 3.75 -5.71 13.27
CA MET A 58 3.63 -4.95 14.52
C MET A 58 4.68 -5.49 15.47
N ASN A 59 5.42 -4.59 16.12
CA ASN A 59 6.38 -4.93 17.15
C ASN A 59 5.99 -4.18 18.42
N PHE A 60 5.63 -4.92 19.46
CA PHE A 60 5.15 -4.38 20.73
C PHE A 60 6.30 -4.30 21.72
N SER A 61 6.63 -3.08 22.17
CA SER A 61 7.76 -2.85 23.07
C SER A 61 7.52 -1.65 24.00
N GLU A 62 8.57 -0.91 24.38
CA GLU A 62 8.40 0.41 25.02
C GLU A 62 7.82 1.44 24.05
N VAL A 63 8.14 1.28 22.76
CA VAL A 63 7.54 2.00 21.64
C VAL A 63 6.99 0.96 20.68
N ASP A 64 5.69 1.01 20.43
CA ASP A 64 5.04 0.14 19.48
C ASP A 64 5.34 0.61 18.07
N LYS A 65 5.75 -0.31 17.21
CA LYS A 65 6.09 -0.01 15.81
C LYS A 65 5.19 -0.79 14.89
N ILE A 66 4.53 -0.08 14.00
CA ILE A 66 3.67 -0.65 12.96
C ILE A 66 4.31 -0.33 11.62
N SER A 67 4.48 -1.33 10.78
CA SER A 67 4.98 -1.19 9.41
C SER A 67 4.02 -1.88 8.47
N THR A 68 3.54 -1.18 7.44
CA THR A 68 2.63 -1.73 6.44
C THR A 68 3.08 -1.29 5.05
N THR A 69 3.13 -2.20 4.10
CA THR A 69 3.40 -1.89 2.69
C THR A 69 2.29 -2.44 1.81
N VAL A 70 1.81 -1.60 0.90
CA VAL A 70 0.90 -1.97 -0.17
C VAL A 70 1.70 -2.04 -1.47
N TYR A 71 1.62 -3.18 -2.14
CA TYR A 71 2.17 -3.41 -3.47
C TYR A 71 1.04 -3.52 -4.47
N ILE A 72 1.15 -2.82 -5.59
CA ILE A 72 0.26 -2.97 -6.74
C ILE A 72 1.13 -3.41 -7.91
N PHE A 73 0.85 -4.60 -8.42
CA PHE A 73 1.70 -5.26 -9.41
C PHE A 73 1.31 -4.88 -10.84
N ASP A 74 2.30 -4.95 -11.72
CA ASP A 74 2.09 -4.82 -13.15
C ASP A 74 1.24 -5.99 -13.68
N ALA A 75 0.33 -5.67 -14.59
CA ALA A 75 -0.59 -6.62 -15.18
C ALA A 75 0.15 -7.69 -15.98
N ALA A 76 1.21 -7.31 -16.71
CA ALA A 76 1.98 -8.16 -17.59
C ALA A 76 3.24 -8.74 -16.93
N ASP A 77 3.85 -8.02 -15.98
CA ASP A 77 5.08 -8.44 -15.30
C ASP A 77 4.88 -8.64 -13.79
N SER A 78 4.74 -9.89 -13.36
CA SER A 78 4.52 -10.24 -11.94
C SER A 78 5.63 -9.85 -10.96
N THR A 79 6.79 -9.39 -11.47
CA THR A 79 7.93 -8.95 -10.66
C THR A 79 8.00 -7.43 -10.50
N LYS A 80 7.22 -6.67 -11.27
CA LYS A 80 7.16 -5.22 -11.19
C LYS A 80 5.96 -4.78 -10.37
N SER A 81 6.16 -3.76 -9.54
CA SER A 81 5.12 -3.16 -8.73
C SER A 81 5.42 -1.70 -8.42
N THR A 82 4.38 -0.91 -8.25
CA THR A 82 4.42 0.32 -7.46
C THR A 82 4.07 -0.02 -6.01
N HIS A 83 4.61 0.70 -5.03
CA HIS A 83 4.32 0.44 -3.62
C HIS A 83 4.31 1.70 -2.77
N LEU A 84 3.51 1.65 -1.70
CA LEU A 84 3.49 2.63 -0.62
C LEU A 84 3.69 1.91 0.70
N ARG A 85 4.67 2.35 1.47
CA ARG A 85 5.01 1.85 2.79
C ARG A 85 4.72 2.94 3.83
N PHE A 86 4.09 2.53 4.91
CA PHE A 86 3.74 3.33 6.07
C PHE A 86 4.42 2.72 7.30
N ASP A 87 5.29 3.49 7.94
CA ASP A 87 5.88 3.16 9.23
C ASP A 87 5.36 4.14 10.28
N MET A 88 4.89 3.62 11.41
CA MET A 88 4.36 4.40 12.51
C MET A 88 4.99 3.95 13.82
N ALA A 89 5.36 4.91 14.66
CA ALA A 89 5.81 4.70 16.02
C ALA A 89 4.81 5.30 16.99
N LEU A 90 4.38 4.49 17.96
CA LEU A 90 3.41 4.85 18.99
C LEU A 90 4.03 4.66 20.37
N MET A 91 3.77 5.57 21.29
CA MET A 91 3.97 5.30 22.72
C MET A 91 2.92 4.31 23.23
N LYS A 92 3.12 3.75 24.44
CA LYS A 92 2.17 2.81 25.06
C LYS A 92 0.77 3.38 25.26
N ASP A 93 0.63 4.69 25.37
CA ASP A 93 -0.66 5.39 25.45
C ASP A 93 -1.29 5.64 24.07
N SER A 94 -0.76 5.03 23.01
CA SER A 94 -1.13 5.22 21.60
C SER A 94 -0.87 6.61 21.03
N THR A 95 -0.08 7.44 21.71
CA THR A 95 0.36 8.73 21.15
C THR A 95 1.34 8.49 19.99
N PRO A 96 1.08 9.00 18.77
CA PRO A 96 2.04 8.90 17.69
C PRO A 96 3.25 9.77 17.98
N ILE A 97 4.45 9.24 17.75
CA ILE A 97 5.72 9.95 17.93
C ILE A 97 6.56 10.01 16.65
N GLY A 98 6.15 9.28 15.62
CA GLY A 98 6.76 9.37 14.30
C GLY A 98 5.92 8.64 13.26
N MET A 99 5.90 9.20 12.07
CA MET A 99 5.31 8.59 10.88
C MET A 99 6.29 8.73 9.71
N ASN A 100 6.43 7.69 8.90
CA ASN A 100 7.16 7.76 7.65
C ASN A 100 6.33 7.10 6.56
N VAL A 101 6.20 7.77 5.41
CA VAL A 101 5.58 7.22 4.21
C VAL A 101 6.61 7.21 3.09
N THR A 102 6.95 6.02 2.61
CA THR A 102 7.86 5.87 1.46
C THR A 102 7.12 5.23 0.30
N GLY A 103 7.34 5.76 -0.89
CA GLY A 103 6.79 5.25 -2.14
C GLY A 103 7.88 4.93 -3.15
N GLY A 104 7.63 3.93 -3.99
CA GLY A 104 8.56 3.60 -5.07
C GLY A 104 7.98 2.72 -6.19
N GLY A 105 8.59 2.84 -7.36
CA GLY A 105 8.29 2.00 -8.52
C GLY A 105 7.07 2.46 -9.32
N CYS A 106 6.88 1.80 -10.46
CA CYS A 106 5.78 2.02 -11.39
C CYS A 106 5.21 0.67 -11.86
N ALA A 107 3.91 0.61 -12.10
CA ALA A 107 3.23 -0.57 -12.62
C ALA A 107 2.14 -0.20 -13.62
N ASN A 108 2.05 -0.94 -14.72
CA ASN A 108 0.89 -0.90 -15.61
C ASN A 108 -0.22 -1.75 -15.00
N VAL A 109 -1.22 -1.14 -14.38
CA VAL A 109 -2.23 -1.85 -13.56
C VAL A 109 -3.48 -2.24 -14.35
N VAL A 110 -3.63 -1.68 -15.55
CA VAL A 110 -4.64 -2.08 -16.54
C VAL A 110 -3.94 -2.18 -17.88
N ASP A 111 -4.09 -3.33 -18.53
CA ASP A 111 -3.85 -3.51 -19.96
C ASP A 111 -5.11 -4.15 -20.53
N LYS A 112 -5.97 -3.33 -21.13
CA LYS A 112 -7.15 -3.81 -21.86
C LYS A 112 -6.88 -3.70 -23.36
N ARG A 113 -6.88 -4.85 -24.03
CA ARG A 113 -6.90 -4.98 -25.49
C ARG A 113 -8.21 -5.64 -25.90
N GLU A 114 -9.13 -4.87 -26.47
CA GLU A 114 -10.35 -5.45 -27.09
C GLU A 114 -10.10 -5.76 -28.58
N LEU A 115 -10.11 -7.06 -28.91
CA LEU A 115 -10.11 -7.58 -30.28
C LEU A 115 -11.51 -7.42 -30.88
N GLY A 116 -11.68 -6.40 -31.74
CA GLY A 116 -12.92 -6.14 -32.47
C GLY A 116 -13.30 -4.67 -32.64
N GLY A 117 -12.56 -3.74 -32.02
CA GLY A 117 -12.92 -2.31 -32.04
C GLY A 117 -12.07 -1.41 -31.13
N LEU A 118 -10.79 -1.76 -30.96
CA LEU A 118 -9.62 -0.89 -30.82
C LEU A 118 -9.69 0.31 -29.85
N VAL A 119 -9.81 0.02 -28.55
CA VAL A 119 -9.28 0.89 -27.50
C VAL A 119 -8.20 0.12 -26.74
N GLU A 120 -6.94 0.54 -26.87
CA GLU A 120 -5.87 0.11 -25.95
C GLU A 120 -5.83 1.12 -24.80
N GLY A 121 -6.27 0.67 -23.62
CA GLY A 121 -6.29 1.46 -22.40
C GLY A 121 -5.22 0.98 -21.44
N ALA A 122 -4.18 1.78 -21.23
CA ALA A 122 -3.14 1.53 -20.24
C ALA A 122 -3.28 2.52 -19.08
N VAL A 123 -3.22 2.03 -17.85
CA VAL A 123 -3.08 2.87 -16.66
C VAL A 123 -1.75 2.56 -15.99
N VAL A 124 -0.88 3.54 -15.93
CA VAL A 124 0.41 3.47 -15.22
C VAL A 124 0.24 4.15 -13.87
N LEU A 125 0.53 3.42 -12.79
CA LEU A 125 0.64 4.00 -11.46
C LEU A 125 2.10 4.07 -11.06
N CYS A 126 2.54 5.22 -10.59
CA CYS A 126 3.86 5.43 -10.02
C CYS A 126 3.74 6.10 -8.66
N THR A 127 4.60 5.70 -7.72
CA THR A 127 4.66 6.26 -6.38
C THR A 127 6.07 6.75 -6.09
N GLU A 128 6.18 7.95 -5.55
CA GLU A 128 7.45 8.57 -5.20
C GLU A 128 7.37 9.15 -3.79
N THR A 129 8.48 9.04 -3.06
CA THR A 129 8.66 9.69 -1.76
C THR A 129 8.99 11.16 -1.97
N ILE A 130 8.32 12.07 -1.25
CA ILE A 130 8.63 13.51 -1.25
C ILE A 130 9.46 13.82 0.01
N ASP A 131 10.51 14.63 -0.11
CA ASP A 131 11.28 15.20 1.02
C ASP A 131 11.54 14.21 2.17
N GLU A 132 12.06 13.03 1.82
CA GLU A 132 12.39 11.89 2.71
C GLU A 132 11.20 11.10 3.28
N GLY A 133 9.96 11.57 3.10
CA GLY A 133 8.74 10.87 3.54
C GLY A 133 8.49 10.94 5.05
N VAL A 134 9.22 11.81 5.76
CA VAL A 134 9.19 11.85 7.23
C VAL A 134 8.15 12.85 7.72
N GLY A 135 7.24 12.37 8.56
CA GLY A 135 6.21 13.17 9.21
C GLY A 135 6.56 13.42 10.65
N VAL A 136 6.71 14.70 10.99
CA VAL A 136 6.95 15.12 12.36
C VAL A 136 5.62 15.27 13.07
N TYR A 137 5.46 14.55 14.19
CA TYR A 137 4.26 14.67 15.01
C TYR A 137 4.21 16.02 15.71
N ASN A 138 3.13 16.77 15.49
CA ASN A 138 2.85 18.03 16.16
C ASN A 138 2.02 17.77 17.43
N MET A 139 2.61 17.99 18.60
CA MET A 139 1.95 17.77 19.90
C MET A 139 0.77 18.71 20.16
N GLN A 140 0.74 19.90 19.56
CA GLN A 140 -0.34 20.87 19.75
C GLN A 140 -1.58 20.48 18.95
N THR A 141 -1.39 20.08 17.70
CA THR A 141 -2.50 19.66 16.82
C THR A 141 -2.84 18.19 16.98
N LYS A 142 -1.95 17.39 17.60
CA LYS A 142 -2.06 15.92 17.71
C LYS A 142 -2.12 15.21 16.36
N HIS A 143 -1.42 15.76 15.36
CA HIS A 143 -1.36 15.22 14.01
C HIS A 143 0.10 15.09 13.54
N ALA A 144 0.37 14.05 12.75
CA ALA A 144 1.56 13.97 11.92
C ALA A 144 1.08 14.01 10.46
N GLU A 145 1.74 14.83 9.64
CA GLU A 145 1.46 14.95 8.21
C GLU A 145 2.69 14.49 7.44
N VAL A 146 2.45 13.77 6.34
CA VAL A 146 3.47 13.31 5.41
C VAL A 146 2.93 13.48 4.00
N ASP A 147 3.75 14.05 3.13
CA ASP A 147 3.47 14.15 1.72
C ASP A 147 4.07 12.98 0.94
N PHE A 148 3.31 12.47 -0.02
CA PHE A 148 3.77 11.49 -0.99
C PHE A 148 3.18 11.81 -2.36
N LEU A 149 3.88 11.38 -3.42
CA LEU A 149 3.41 11.58 -4.78
C LEU A 149 2.88 10.28 -5.36
N LEU A 150 1.64 10.31 -5.81
CA LEU A 150 1.02 9.26 -6.61
C LEU A 150 0.71 9.83 -8.00
N LYS A 151 1.37 9.29 -9.04
CA LYS A 151 1.09 9.62 -10.44
C LYS A 151 0.25 8.51 -11.05
N ALA A 152 -0.80 8.89 -11.76
CA ALA A 152 -1.67 7.99 -12.48
C ALA A 152 -1.83 8.50 -13.92
N ASP A 153 -1.12 7.86 -14.85
CA ASP A 153 -1.15 8.21 -16.26
C ASP A 153 -2.04 7.23 -17.01
N ALA A 154 -3.08 7.75 -17.67
CA ALA A 154 -3.95 6.95 -18.51
C ALA A 154 -3.67 7.26 -19.99
N ALA A 155 -3.34 6.23 -20.76
CA ALA A 155 -3.24 6.31 -22.21
C ALA A 155 -4.38 5.53 -22.84
N ALA A 156 -5.12 6.17 -23.74
CA ALA A 156 -6.10 5.52 -24.60
C ALA A 156 -5.68 5.74 -26.05
N ARG A 157 -5.45 4.67 -26.80
CA ARG A 157 -5.23 4.73 -28.25
C ARG A 157 -6.40 4.09 -28.98
N VAL A 158 -6.99 4.86 -29.89
CA VAL A 158 -7.90 4.33 -30.92
C VAL A 158 -7.03 3.91 -32.09
N LEU A 159 -6.98 2.60 -32.36
CA LEU A 159 -6.33 2.10 -33.56
C LEU A 159 -7.39 2.09 -34.68
N GLY A 160 -7.09 2.73 -35.81
CA GLY A 160 -7.94 2.81 -36.99
C GLY A 160 -7.40 1.96 -38.13
#